data_AF-A0A547N8C3-F1
#
_entry.id   AF-A0A547N8C3-F1
#
_cell.length_a   1.000
_cell.length_b   1.000
_cell.length_c   1.000
_cell.angle_alpha   90.00
_cell.angle_beta   90.00
_cell.angle_gamma   90.00
#
_symmetry.space_group_name_H-M   'P 1'
#
loop_
_entity.id
_entity.type
_entity.pdbx_description
1 polymer ?
#
loop_
_entity_poly.entity_id
_entity_poly.type
_entity_poly.pdbx_seq_one_letter_code
_entity_poly.pdbx_strand_id
1 'polypeptide(L)'
;GGHRGDWVGGAGGGGRPAPHRKGNPIKLDVADIPFGTQLSYFVGWFRDLIRENQKAGIDWRDVVDGLRPFNQKIWQNWPSSAKRRFVEHTKAWWDIHRHRLAPEVHARVTEAVRTGRIRPVAGRVVGIEAGDGFSIDIQSRHTQALETLQVARIYDCTGIARDISTTSNSVVRSLVDRGLARPDPLRLGLDVSAKCEIIAGDGSVSAKILAVGPLTRGTFFEIDAIPDIRVQCARLSKQLLG
;
A
#
# COMPACT_ATOMS: atom_id res chain seq x y z
N GLY A 1 -1.19 -30.79 -8.91
CA GLY A 1 0.23 -31.10 -8.76
C GLY A 1 0.90 -30.01 -7.95
N GLY A 2 1.35 -30.30 -6.74
CA GLY A 2 2.03 -29.33 -5.88
C GLY A 2 3.47 -29.11 -6.34
N HIS A 3 3.85 -27.87 -6.59
CA HIS A 3 5.22 -27.50 -6.98
C HIS A 3 6.20 -27.85 -5.85
N ARG A 4 7.26 -28.62 -6.16
CA ARG A 4 8.39 -28.93 -5.25
C ARG A 4 9.64 -28.17 -5.70
N GLY A 5 9.69 -26.88 -5.43
CA GLY A 5 10.87 -26.04 -5.70
C GLY A 5 11.08 -25.04 -4.56
N ASP A 6 12.31 -24.57 -4.40
CA ASP A 6 12.66 -23.56 -3.40
C ASP A 6 12.15 -22.18 -3.82
N TRP A 7 11.57 -21.45 -2.86
CA TRP A 7 10.97 -20.14 -3.10
C TRP A 7 11.84 -19.04 -2.52
N VAL A 8 12.14 -18.01 -3.31
CA VAL A 8 12.85 -16.83 -2.82
C VAL A 8 11.86 -15.68 -2.65
N GLY A 9 11.75 -15.17 -1.42
CA GLY A 9 10.83 -14.08 -1.08
C GLY A 9 11.58 -12.78 -0.85
N GLY A 10 11.38 -11.79 -1.71
CA GLY A 10 11.93 -10.44 -1.55
C GLY A 10 10.98 -9.50 -0.80
N ALA A 11 11.45 -8.85 0.26
CA ALA A 11 10.74 -7.74 0.91
C ALA A 11 11.69 -6.57 1.12
N GLY A 12 11.42 -5.41 0.50
CA GLY A 12 12.29 -4.22 0.61
C GLY A 12 12.49 -3.75 2.07
N GLY A 13 11.56 -4.08 2.97
CA GLY A 13 11.66 -3.78 4.40
C GLY A 13 12.17 -4.90 5.30
N GLY A 14 12.33 -6.14 4.81
CA GLY A 14 12.71 -7.32 5.61
C GLY A 14 11.69 -7.79 6.66
N GLY A 15 10.64 -7.02 6.94
CA GLY A 15 9.57 -7.39 7.87
C GLY A 15 8.51 -8.28 7.23
N ARG A 16 8.03 -9.27 7.99
CA ARG A 16 6.89 -10.11 7.61
C ARG A 16 5.60 -9.55 8.22
N PRO A 17 4.45 -9.64 7.55
CA PRO A 17 3.18 -9.25 8.14
C PRO A 17 2.91 -10.07 9.41
N ALA A 18 2.51 -9.38 10.48
CA ALA A 18 2.13 -10.03 11.72
C ALA A 18 0.85 -10.87 11.52
N PRO A 19 0.61 -11.92 12.31
CA PRO A 19 -0.65 -12.65 12.26
C PRO A 19 -1.80 -11.74 12.72
N HIS A 20 -2.96 -11.93 12.08
CA HIS A 20 -4.21 -11.34 12.51
C HIS A 20 -4.62 -11.93 13.87
N ARG A 21 -5.19 -11.09 14.74
CA ARG A 21 -5.76 -11.50 16.02
C ARG A 21 -7.13 -10.84 16.13
N LYS A 22 -8.15 -11.57 16.59
CA LYS A 22 -9.46 -10.99 16.88
C LYS A 22 -9.31 -10.06 18.09
N GLY A 23 -9.71 -8.81 17.94
CA GLY A 23 -9.62 -7.79 18.96
C GLY A 23 -10.78 -6.79 18.85
N ASN A 24 -10.80 -5.83 19.76
CA ASN A 24 -11.79 -4.76 19.80
C ASN A 24 -11.08 -3.43 19.54
N PRO A 25 -11.16 -2.89 18.31
CA PRO A 25 -10.52 -1.62 17.98
C PRO A 25 -10.86 -0.54 18.98
N ILE A 26 -9.86 0.25 19.37
CA ILE A 26 -10.10 1.38 20.28
C ILE A 26 -11.01 2.41 19.60
N LYS A 27 -11.77 3.16 20.40
CA LYS A 27 -12.53 4.29 19.91
C LYS A 27 -11.66 5.54 20.03
N LEU A 28 -11.41 6.19 18.90
CA LEU A 28 -10.74 7.49 18.84
C LEU A 28 -11.78 8.56 18.52
N ASP A 29 -11.70 9.70 19.20
CA ASP A 29 -12.42 10.89 18.78
C ASP A 29 -11.66 11.56 17.63
N VAL A 30 -12.40 12.18 16.71
CA VAL A 30 -11.82 12.98 15.64
C VAL A 30 -11.03 14.16 16.19
N ALA A 31 -11.40 14.69 17.37
CA ALA A 31 -10.71 15.79 18.03
C ALA A 31 -9.30 15.40 18.52
N ASP A 32 -9.06 14.12 18.80
CA ASP A 32 -7.79 13.63 19.34
C ASP A 32 -6.74 13.35 18.25
N ILE A 33 -7.14 13.41 16.97
CA ILE A 33 -6.29 13.04 15.85
C ILE A 33 -5.58 14.28 15.30
N PRO A 34 -4.23 14.30 15.26
CA PRO A 34 -3.47 15.47 14.86
C PRO A 34 -3.43 15.65 13.33
N PHE A 35 -4.58 16.04 12.74
CA PHE A 35 -4.70 16.36 11.32
C PHE A 35 -3.79 17.53 10.92
N GLY A 36 -3.25 17.47 9.69
CA GLY A 36 -2.43 18.57 9.14
C GLY A 36 -1.04 18.73 9.74
N THR A 37 -0.68 17.91 10.74
CA THR A 37 0.66 17.94 11.34
C THR A 37 1.72 17.36 10.40
N GLN A 38 2.99 17.63 10.73
CA GLN A 38 4.11 16.97 10.04
C GLN A 38 4.11 15.47 10.32
N LEU A 39 4.58 14.67 9.35
CA LEU A 39 4.62 13.21 9.47
C LEU A 39 5.36 12.73 10.73
N SER A 40 6.47 13.37 11.11
CA SER A 40 7.23 13.02 12.31
C SER A 40 6.42 13.17 13.59
N TYR A 41 5.63 14.25 13.69
CA TYR A 41 4.74 14.48 14.82
C TYR A 41 3.66 13.40 14.88
N PHE A 42 2.99 13.13 13.75
CA PHE A 42 1.96 12.09 13.67
C PHE A 42 2.51 10.71 14.08
N VAL A 43 3.69 10.33 13.58
CA VAL A 43 4.33 9.06 13.93
C VAL A 43 4.71 9.00 15.40
N GLY A 44 5.18 10.10 15.98
CA GLY A 44 5.45 10.22 17.42
C GLY A 44 4.19 10.01 18.25
N TRP A 45 3.16 10.83 18.00
CA TRP A 45 1.84 10.71 18.63
C TRP A 45 1.28 9.29 18.54
N PHE A 46 1.32 8.68 17.35
CA PHE A 46 0.75 7.36 17.14
C PHE A 46 1.52 6.26 17.89
N ARG A 47 2.85 6.39 17.99
CA ARG A 47 3.68 5.49 18.81
C ARG A 47 3.36 5.62 20.30
N ASP A 48 3.14 6.84 20.77
CA ASP A 48 2.84 7.09 22.18
C ASP A 48 1.43 6.58 22.52
N LEU A 49 0.45 6.81 21.65
CA LEU A 49 -0.89 6.21 21.74
C LEU A 49 -0.83 4.69 21.86
N ILE A 50 -0.02 4.03 21.01
CA ILE A 50 0.18 2.57 21.09
C ILE A 50 0.78 2.18 22.45
N ARG A 51 1.83 2.85 22.90
CA ARG A 51 2.50 2.54 24.18
C ARG A 51 1.59 2.71 25.38
N GLU A 52 0.78 3.77 25.40
CA GLU A 52 -0.17 4.05 26.48
C GLU A 52 -1.26 2.98 26.56
N ASN A 53 -1.84 2.60 25.42
CA ASN A 53 -2.84 1.54 25.36
C ASN A 53 -2.25 0.17 25.73
N GLN A 54 -1.00 -0.11 25.35
CA GLN A 54 -0.31 -1.34 25.76
C GLN A 54 -0.10 -1.42 27.28
N LYS A 55 0.14 -0.29 27.97
CA LYS A 55 0.20 -0.26 29.45
C LYS A 55 -1.14 -0.64 30.09
N ALA A 56 -2.25 -0.35 29.41
CA ALA A 56 -3.60 -0.75 29.80
C ALA A 56 -3.99 -2.17 29.33
N GLY A 57 -3.05 -2.95 28.77
CA GLY A 57 -3.28 -4.32 28.30
C GLY A 57 -3.96 -4.43 26.93
N ILE A 58 -4.12 -3.33 26.20
CA ILE A 58 -4.71 -3.32 24.86
C ILE A 58 -3.64 -3.69 23.82
N ASP A 59 -4.00 -4.57 22.87
CA ASP A 59 -3.08 -4.98 21.81
C ASP A 59 -2.88 -3.80 20.83
N TRP A 60 -1.64 -3.58 20.38
CA TRP A 60 -1.33 -2.51 19.42
C TRP A 60 -2.17 -2.62 18.14
N ARG A 61 -2.63 -3.82 17.81
CA ARG A 61 -3.51 -4.10 16.68
C ARG A 61 -4.82 -3.34 16.77
N ASP A 62 -5.41 -3.29 17.96
CA ASP A 62 -6.67 -2.59 18.22
C ASP A 62 -6.51 -1.07 18.10
N VAL A 63 -5.32 -0.55 18.42
CA VAL A 63 -4.96 0.87 18.22
C VAL A 63 -4.84 1.20 16.74
N VAL A 64 -4.16 0.35 15.96
CA VAL A 64 -4.04 0.51 14.50
C VAL A 64 -5.40 0.41 13.82
N ASP A 65 -6.23 -0.55 14.23
CA ASP A 65 -7.54 -0.77 13.63
C ASP A 65 -8.52 0.35 14.01
N GLY A 66 -8.35 0.97 15.20
CA GLY A 66 -9.12 2.14 15.64
C GLY A 66 -8.85 3.41 14.83
N LEU A 67 -7.64 3.53 14.25
CA LEU A 67 -7.28 4.66 13.38
C LEU A 67 -7.92 4.57 11.98
N ARG A 68 -8.27 3.35 11.54
CA ARG A 68 -8.72 3.06 10.16
C ARG A 68 -9.82 4.01 9.63
N PRO A 69 -10.89 4.34 10.38
CA PRO A 69 -11.94 5.24 9.89
C PRO A 69 -11.42 6.63 9.49
N PHE A 70 -10.26 7.02 9.99
CA PHE A 70 -9.68 8.34 9.80
C PHE A 70 -8.55 8.38 8.77
N ASN A 71 -8.05 7.24 8.27
CA ASN A 71 -6.88 7.18 7.38
C ASN A 71 -7.01 8.09 6.15
N GLN A 72 -8.15 8.07 5.47
CA GLN A 72 -8.39 8.95 4.32
C GLN A 72 -8.39 10.43 4.72
N LYS A 73 -8.97 10.77 5.87
CA LYS A 73 -9.00 12.15 6.37
C LYS A 73 -7.61 12.63 6.79
N ILE A 74 -6.83 11.78 7.47
CA ILE A 74 -5.42 12.04 7.81
C ILE A 74 -4.63 12.31 6.54
N TRP A 75 -4.73 11.39 5.57
CA TRP A 75 -4.06 11.53 4.29
C TRP A 75 -4.45 12.84 3.59
N GLN A 76 -5.73 13.14 3.44
CA GLN A 76 -6.20 14.34 2.74
C GLN A 76 -5.74 15.65 3.39
N ASN A 77 -5.59 15.68 4.72
CA ASN A 77 -5.13 16.85 5.45
C ASN A 77 -3.60 16.98 5.50
N TRP A 78 -2.84 15.95 5.12
CA TRP A 78 -1.39 16.07 5.08
C TRP A 78 -0.91 16.94 3.92
N PRO A 79 0.09 17.82 4.16
CA PRO A 79 0.76 18.53 3.08
C PRO A 79 1.46 17.52 2.14
N SER A 80 1.63 17.90 0.88
CA SER A 80 2.22 17.02 -0.14
C SER A 80 3.60 16.47 0.25
N SER A 81 4.40 17.24 0.98
CA SER A 81 5.69 16.81 1.51
C SER A 81 5.57 15.68 2.55
N ALA A 82 4.56 15.74 3.43
CA ALA A 82 4.30 14.68 4.42
C ALA A 82 3.79 13.40 3.73
N LYS A 83 2.88 13.53 2.75
CA LYS A 83 2.41 12.38 1.96
C LYS A 83 3.57 11.68 1.23
N ARG A 84 4.44 12.46 0.59
CA ARG A 84 5.64 11.92 -0.10
C ARG A 84 6.54 11.15 0.87
N ARG A 85 6.93 11.78 1.98
CA ARG A 85 7.77 11.13 3.00
C ARG A 85 7.13 9.88 3.58
N PHE A 86 5.81 9.88 3.75
CA PHE A 86 5.08 8.70 4.23
C PHE A 86 5.20 7.55 3.24
N VAL A 87 4.97 7.79 1.94
CA VAL A 87 5.11 6.78 0.89
C VAL A 87 6.54 6.24 0.83
N GLU A 88 7.54 7.11 0.88
CA GLU A 88 8.95 6.75 0.74
C GLU A 88 9.51 5.99 1.96
N HIS A 89 9.08 6.35 3.18
CA HIS A 89 9.78 5.90 4.40
C HIS A 89 8.90 5.14 5.40
N THR A 90 7.59 5.34 5.41
CA THR A 90 6.69 4.82 6.45
C THR A 90 5.69 3.80 5.93
N LYS A 91 5.33 3.86 4.65
CA LYS A 91 4.31 3.01 4.02
C LYS A 91 4.60 1.52 4.18
N ALA A 92 5.85 1.09 3.99
CA ALA A 92 6.23 -0.32 4.17
C ALA A 92 5.95 -0.80 5.60
N TRP A 93 6.29 0.00 6.61
CA TRP A 93 6.00 -0.32 8.01
C TRP A 93 4.49 -0.33 8.26
N TRP A 94 3.78 0.69 7.78
CA TRP A 94 2.33 0.78 7.87
C TRP A 94 1.63 -0.46 7.26
N ASP A 95 2.06 -0.89 6.07
CA ASP A 95 1.50 -2.05 5.39
C ASP A 95 1.68 -3.34 6.16
N ILE A 96 2.85 -3.56 6.77
CA ILE A 96 3.13 -4.74 7.60
C ILE A 96 2.19 -4.79 8.82
N HIS A 97 1.89 -3.63 9.41
CA HIS A 97 1.08 -3.54 10.63
C HIS A 97 -0.41 -3.58 10.34
N ARG A 98 -0.86 -3.08 9.19
CA ARG A 98 -2.27 -3.08 8.79
C ARG A 98 -2.63 -4.36 8.04
N HIS A 99 -1.85 -4.79 7.05
CA HIS A 99 -2.20 -5.91 6.18
C HIS A 99 -1.70 -7.23 6.76
N ARG A 100 -2.40 -7.72 7.77
CA ARG A 100 -2.01 -8.90 8.55
C ARG A 100 -2.38 -10.20 7.83
N LEU A 101 -1.56 -11.23 8.02
CA LEU A 101 -1.83 -12.56 7.49
C LEU A 101 -2.84 -13.30 8.37
N ALA A 102 -3.72 -14.11 7.75
CA ALA A 102 -4.53 -15.06 8.49
C ALA A 102 -3.61 -16.01 9.30
N PRO A 103 -3.97 -16.38 10.55
CA PRO A 103 -3.10 -17.19 11.41
C PRO A 103 -2.62 -18.49 10.76
N GLU A 104 -3.50 -19.18 10.06
CA GLU A 104 -3.17 -20.42 9.35
C GLU A 104 -2.14 -20.21 8.22
N VAL A 105 -2.27 -19.10 7.48
CA VAL A 105 -1.32 -18.74 6.41
C VAL A 105 0.03 -18.37 7.02
N HIS A 106 0.03 -17.58 8.09
CA HIS A 106 1.25 -17.22 8.81
C HIS A 106 1.98 -18.47 9.34
N ALA A 107 1.26 -19.44 9.90
CA ALA A 107 1.83 -20.70 10.37
C ALA A 107 2.47 -21.50 9.22
N ARG A 108 1.76 -21.64 8.08
CA ARG A 108 2.27 -22.34 6.89
C ARG A 108 3.53 -21.69 6.32
N VAL A 109 3.55 -20.36 6.21
CA VAL A 109 4.73 -19.61 5.73
C VAL A 109 5.90 -19.75 6.69
N THR A 110 5.65 -19.66 8.00
CA THR A 110 6.68 -19.81 9.02
C THR A 110 7.33 -21.19 8.95
N GLU A 111 6.52 -22.25 8.82
CA GLU A 111 7.01 -23.62 8.69
C GLU A 111 7.79 -23.83 7.39
N ALA A 112 7.33 -23.26 6.27
CA ALA A 112 8.03 -23.34 5.00
C ALA A 112 9.40 -22.63 5.03
N VAL A 113 9.51 -21.51 5.76
CA VAL A 113 10.80 -20.86 6.01
C VAL A 113 11.68 -21.72 6.91
N ARG A 114 11.13 -22.25 8.02
CA ARG A 114 11.87 -23.08 8.98
C ARG A 114 12.43 -24.35 8.34
N THR A 115 11.70 -24.93 7.39
CA THR A 115 12.09 -26.16 6.65
C THR A 115 12.92 -25.87 5.40
N GLY A 116 13.29 -24.62 5.15
CA GLY A 116 14.13 -24.23 4.01
C GLY A 116 13.41 -24.17 2.66
N ARG A 117 12.11 -24.50 2.59
CA ARG A 117 11.32 -24.42 1.36
C ARG A 117 11.13 -22.98 0.87
N ILE A 118 11.19 -22.00 1.77
CA ILE A 118 11.22 -20.58 1.46
C ILE A 118 12.51 -19.98 2.03
N ARG A 119 13.31 -19.34 1.19
CA ARG A 119 14.46 -18.52 1.57
C ARG A 119 14.10 -17.04 1.47
N PRO A 120 13.91 -16.34 2.61
CA PRO A 120 13.71 -14.90 2.60
C PRO A 120 15.01 -14.20 2.18
N VAL A 121 14.91 -13.23 1.27
CA VAL A 121 16.04 -12.41 0.82
C VAL A 121 15.68 -10.94 0.99
N ALA A 122 16.50 -10.21 1.76
CA ALA A 122 16.35 -8.78 1.95
C ALA A 122 17.24 -8.03 0.96
N GLY A 123 16.68 -7.65 -0.19
CA GLY A 123 17.42 -6.98 -1.24
C GLY A 123 16.51 -6.34 -2.28
N ARG A 124 17.14 -5.69 -3.25
CA ARG A 124 16.49 -5.08 -4.41
C ARG A 124 16.83 -5.88 -5.65
N VAL A 125 15.83 -6.24 -6.45
CA VAL A 125 16.06 -6.76 -7.79
C VAL A 125 16.57 -5.61 -8.67
N VAL A 126 17.76 -5.79 -9.27
CA VAL A 126 18.41 -4.78 -10.13
C VAL A 126 18.45 -5.20 -11.59
N GLY A 127 18.35 -6.50 -11.87
CA GLY A 127 18.32 -7.06 -13.22
C GLY A 127 17.47 -8.32 -13.27
N ILE A 128 16.78 -8.52 -14.40
CA ILE A 128 16.09 -9.76 -14.75
C ILE A 128 16.39 -10.05 -16.20
N GLU A 129 16.97 -11.20 -16.48
CA GLU A 129 17.24 -11.70 -17.84
C GLU A 129 16.42 -12.97 -18.10
N ALA A 130 15.83 -13.06 -19.29
CA ALA A 130 15.01 -14.20 -19.70
C ALA A 130 15.80 -15.16 -20.59
N GLY A 131 15.64 -16.46 -20.35
CA GLY A 131 16.18 -17.57 -21.15
C GLY A 131 15.29 -18.81 -20.98
N ASP A 132 15.88 -19.99 -20.74
CA ASP A 132 15.14 -21.22 -20.38
C ASP A 132 14.47 -21.15 -18.99
N GLY A 133 14.78 -20.10 -18.24
CA GLY A 133 14.16 -19.66 -17.00
C GLY A 133 14.41 -18.16 -16.85
N PHE A 134 14.65 -17.70 -15.62
CA PHE A 134 15.04 -16.33 -15.35
C PHE A 134 16.32 -16.29 -14.54
N SER A 135 17.25 -15.42 -14.95
CA SER A 135 18.36 -14.99 -14.11
C SER A 135 17.99 -13.67 -13.44
N ILE A 136 18.07 -13.63 -12.11
CA ILE A 136 17.70 -12.45 -11.31
C ILE A 136 18.90 -11.98 -10.52
N ASP A 137 19.28 -10.72 -10.73
CA ASP A 137 20.29 -10.07 -9.93
C ASP A 137 19.65 -9.34 -8.75
N ILE A 138 20.02 -9.75 -7.54
CA ILE A 138 19.54 -9.16 -6.29
C ILE A 138 20.70 -8.47 -5.60
N GLN A 139 20.55 -7.16 -5.37
CA GLN A 139 21.46 -6.38 -4.54
C GLN A 139 21.01 -6.48 -3.08
N SER A 140 21.84 -7.10 -2.24
CA SER A 140 21.62 -7.22 -0.80
C SER A 140 21.52 -5.85 -0.14
N ARG A 141 20.51 -5.65 0.71
CA ARG A 141 20.28 -4.37 1.37
C ARG A 141 21.47 -3.93 2.25
N HIS A 142 22.06 -4.88 2.98
CA HIS A 142 23.04 -4.57 4.02
C HIS A 142 24.48 -4.54 3.49
N THR A 143 24.81 -5.46 2.59
CA THR A 143 26.18 -5.61 2.09
C THR A 143 26.38 -4.92 0.74
N GLN A 144 25.29 -4.51 0.07
CA GLN A 144 25.29 -4.05 -1.32
C GLN A 144 25.86 -5.08 -2.32
N ALA A 145 26.11 -6.30 -1.87
CA ALA A 145 26.61 -7.40 -2.69
C ALA A 145 25.53 -7.83 -3.69
N LEU A 146 25.97 -8.22 -4.88
CA LEU A 146 25.13 -8.75 -5.93
C LEU A 146 25.07 -10.27 -5.81
N GLU A 147 23.87 -10.84 -5.73
CA GLU A 147 23.60 -12.27 -5.78
C GLU A 147 22.74 -12.56 -7.01
N THR A 148 23.26 -13.38 -7.93
CA THR A 148 22.52 -13.83 -9.12
C THR A 148 21.81 -15.14 -8.82
N LEU A 149 20.51 -15.20 -9.09
CA LEU A 149 19.67 -16.38 -8.86
C LEU A 149 19.06 -16.90 -10.14
N GLN A 150 19.15 -18.20 -10.34
CA GLN A 150 18.45 -18.90 -11.41
C GLN A 150 17.12 -19.42 -10.89
N VAL A 151 16.01 -18.98 -11.49
CA VAL A 151 14.66 -19.38 -11.09
C VAL A 151 13.81 -19.78 -12.28
N ALA A 152 12.93 -20.75 -12.09
CA ALA A 152 12.02 -21.20 -13.15
C ALA A 152 10.82 -20.26 -13.34
N ARG A 153 10.42 -19.53 -12.28
CA ARG A 153 9.21 -18.69 -12.26
C ARG A 153 9.44 -17.46 -11.39
N ILE A 154 8.84 -16.36 -11.80
CA ILE A 154 8.79 -15.11 -11.04
C ILE A 154 7.33 -14.78 -10.77
N TYR A 155 7.02 -14.50 -9.50
CA TYR A 155 5.73 -13.97 -9.09
C TYR A 155 5.96 -12.57 -8.55
N ASP A 156 5.42 -11.56 -9.24
CA ASP A 156 5.49 -10.19 -8.77
C ASP A 156 4.47 -9.95 -7.65
N CYS A 157 4.97 -9.83 -6.44
CA CYS A 157 4.22 -9.56 -5.22
C CYS A 157 4.51 -8.15 -4.66
N THR A 158 5.10 -7.24 -5.44
CA THR A 158 5.48 -5.88 -4.99
C THR A 158 4.29 -4.94 -4.76
N GLY A 159 3.07 -5.40 -5.06
CA GLY A 159 1.82 -4.67 -4.84
C GLY A 159 1.41 -3.80 -6.02
N ILE A 160 0.34 -3.02 -5.82
CA ILE A 160 -0.36 -2.26 -6.87
C ILE A 160 0.20 -0.82 -7.01
N ALA A 161 1.24 -0.46 -6.27
CA ALA A 161 1.89 0.84 -6.35
C ALA A 161 2.88 0.90 -7.53
N ARG A 162 2.40 0.58 -8.73
CA ARG A 162 3.12 0.93 -9.96
C ARG A 162 2.71 2.33 -10.36
N ASP A 163 3.69 3.09 -10.85
CA ASP A 163 3.45 4.37 -11.48
C ASP A 163 2.31 4.22 -12.50
N ILE A 164 1.19 4.92 -12.28
CA ILE A 164 0.00 4.79 -13.12
C ILE A 164 0.30 5.07 -14.60
N SER A 165 1.34 5.87 -14.90
CA SER A 165 1.78 6.14 -16.26
C SER A 165 2.33 4.91 -16.98
N THR A 166 2.78 3.90 -16.23
CA THR A 166 3.29 2.62 -16.76
C THR A 166 2.22 1.52 -16.84
N THR A 167 0.96 1.86 -16.54
CA THR A 167 -0.15 0.89 -16.54
C THR A 167 -0.31 0.19 -17.90
N SER A 168 -0.57 -1.12 -17.88
CA SER A 168 -0.94 -1.89 -19.09
C SER A 168 -2.39 -1.69 -19.51
N ASN A 169 -3.21 -1.01 -18.71
CA ASN A 169 -4.59 -0.71 -19.07
C ASN A 169 -4.65 0.36 -20.17
N SER A 170 -5.06 -0.04 -21.36
CA SER A 170 -5.10 0.80 -22.56
C SER A 170 -6.05 2.01 -22.43
N VAL A 171 -7.16 1.89 -21.70
CA VAL A 171 -8.11 2.99 -21.49
C VAL A 171 -7.47 4.07 -20.62
N VAL A 172 -6.86 3.69 -19.51
CA VAL A 172 -6.18 4.63 -18.61
C VAL A 172 -5.01 5.30 -19.33
N ARG A 173 -4.23 4.53 -20.07
CA ARG A 173 -3.11 5.06 -20.88
C ARG A 173 -3.61 6.07 -21.91
N SER A 174 -4.65 5.75 -22.66
CA SER A 174 -5.25 6.66 -23.64
C SER A 174 -5.74 7.98 -23.01
N LEU A 175 -6.34 7.93 -21.82
CA LEU A 175 -6.76 9.15 -21.11
C LEU A 175 -5.58 10.04 -20.75
N VAL A 176 -4.48 9.45 -20.27
CA VAL A 176 -3.26 10.20 -19.91
C VAL A 176 -2.56 10.75 -21.14
N ASP A 177 -2.34 9.92 -22.17
CA ASP A 177 -1.66 10.30 -23.42
C ASP A 177 -2.38 11.44 -24.16
N ARG A 178 -3.71 11.48 -24.06
CA ARG A 178 -4.55 12.55 -24.64
C ARG A 178 -4.70 13.78 -23.74
N GLY A 179 -4.05 13.80 -22.57
CA GLY A 179 -4.15 14.88 -21.60
C GLY A 179 -5.52 14.99 -20.90
N LEU A 180 -6.42 14.02 -21.07
CA LEU A 180 -7.74 14.00 -20.44
C LEU A 180 -7.68 13.59 -18.95
N ALA A 181 -6.59 12.95 -18.54
CA ALA A 181 -6.25 12.65 -17.16
C ALA A 181 -4.76 12.92 -16.94
N ARG A 182 -4.33 13.05 -15.68
CA ARG A 182 -2.92 13.00 -15.31
C ARG A 182 -2.68 12.07 -14.12
N PRO A 183 -1.47 11.52 -13.95
CA PRO A 183 -1.06 10.91 -12.69
C PRO A 183 -1.17 11.89 -11.53
N ASP A 184 -1.53 11.41 -10.34
CA ASP A 184 -1.43 12.23 -9.13
C ASP A 184 0.05 12.56 -8.81
N PRO A 185 0.34 13.58 -7.97
CA PRO A 185 1.71 14.00 -7.67
C PRO A 185 2.64 12.92 -7.09
N LEU A 186 2.08 11.86 -6.50
CA LEU A 186 2.80 10.70 -5.97
C LEU A 186 2.72 9.48 -6.89
N ARG A 187 2.03 9.61 -8.02
CA ARG A 187 1.83 8.60 -9.08
C ARG A 187 1.24 7.28 -8.56
N LEU A 188 0.45 7.34 -7.49
CA LEU A 188 -0.25 6.22 -6.87
C LEU A 188 -1.54 5.84 -7.61
N GLY A 189 -2.04 6.75 -8.45
CA GLY A 189 -3.23 6.63 -9.28
C GLY A 189 -3.41 7.87 -10.18
N LEU A 190 -4.61 8.07 -10.69
CA LEU A 190 -5.01 9.29 -11.39
C LEU A 190 -5.24 10.42 -10.39
N ASP A 191 -4.91 11.64 -10.81
CA ASP A 191 -5.25 12.84 -10.07
C ASP A 191 -6.77 13.07 -10.15
N VAL A 192 -7.41 13.17 -8.99
CA VAL A 192 -8.87 13.31 -8.91
C VAL A 192 -9.27 14.30 -7.82
N SER A 193 -10.39 14.99 -8.06
CA SER A 193 -11.02 15.84 -7.06
C SER A 193 -11.57 15.01 -5.88
N ALA A 194 -11.94 15.68 -4.78
CA ALA A 194 -12.64 15.05 -3.65
C ALA A 194 -13.99 14.42 -4.04
N LYS A 195 -14.54 14.80 -5.19
CA LYS A 195 -15.76 14.26 -5.79
C LYS A 195 -15.50 13.15 -6.82
N CYS A 196 -14.26 12.66 -6.90
CA CYS A 196 -13.84 11.58 -7.79
C CYS A 196 -13.79 11.95 -9.28
N GLU A 197 -13.90 13.23 -9.63
CA GLU A 197 -13.74 13.74 -11.00
C GLU A 197 -12.26 13.71 -11.37
N ILE A 198 -11.93 13.20 -12.56
CA ILE A 198 -10.52 13.18 -13.00
C ILE A 198 -10.04 14.59 -13.32
N ILE A 199 -8.76 14.83 -13.06
CA ILE A 199 -8.08 16.08 -13.37
C ILE A 199 -7.22 15.85 -14.63
N ALA A 200 -7.42 16.71 -15.63
CA ALA A 200 -6.71 16.67 -16.89
C ALA A 200 -5.26 17.17 -16.76
N GLY A 201 -4.46 16.98 -17.80
CA GLY A 201 -3.05 17.41 -17.85
C GLY A 201 -2.87 18.91 -17.62
N ASP A 202 -3.82 19.71 -18.10
CA ASP A 202 -3.86 21.18 -17.91
C ASP A 202 -4.38 21.61 -16.53
N GLY A 203 -4.79 20.67 -15.68
CA GLY A 203 -5.35 20.93 -14.35
C GLY A 203 -6.86 21.17 -14.32
N SER A 204 -7.55 21.11 -15.46
CA SER A 204 -9.01 21.21 -15.51
C SER A 204 -9.69 19.98 -14.91
N VAL A 205 -10.80 20.19 -14.19
CA VAL A 205 -11.60 19.11 -13.60
C VAL A 205 -12.62 18.64 -14.64
N SER A 206 -12.66 17.32 -14.90
CA SER A 206 -13.60 16.75 -15.85
C SER A 206 -15.04 16.78 -15.33
N ALA A 207 -15.96 17.34 -16.12
CA ALA A 207 -17.38 17.31 -15.82
C ALA A 207 -18.08 15.98 -16.14
N LYS A 208 -17.39 15.06 -16.84
CA LYS A 208 -18.00 13.85 -17.42
C LYS A 208 -17.34 12.55 -17.00
N ILE A 209 -16.07 12.60 -16.61
CA ILE A 209 -15.29 11.40 -16.34
C ILE A 209 -14.91 11.38 -14.87
N LEU A 210 -15.32 10.30 -14.20
CA LEU A 210 -15.05 10.06 -12.80
C LEU A 210 -14.30 8.73 -12.67
N ALA A 211 -13.39 8.65 -11.69
CA ALA A 211 -12.66 7.43 -11.38
C ALA A 211 -13.09 6.89 -10.02
N VAL A 212 -13.05 5.57 -9.85
CA VAL A 212 -13.39 4.91 -8.58
C VAL A 212 -12.36 3.84 -8.25
N GLY A 213 -12.30 3.51 -6.97
CA GLY A 213 -11.44 2.49 -6.43
C GLY A 213 -9.95 2.84 -6.52
N PRO A 214 -9.08 1.84 -6.78
CA PRO A 214 -7.64 1.98 -6.75
C PRO A 214 -7.07 3.10 -7.64
N LEU A 215 -7.78 3.49 -8.71
CA LEU A 215 -7.37 4.62 -9.56
C LEU A 215 -7.33 5.95 -8.80
N THR A 216 -7.99 6.05 -7.66
CA THR A 216 -8.12 7.29 -6.88
C THR A 216 -7.23 7.34 -5.64
N ARG A 217 -6.25 6.43 -5.54
CA ARG A 217 -5.43 6.21 -4.33
C ARG A 217 -4.60 7.44 -3.92
N GLY A 218 -4.20 8.28 -4.88
CA GLY A 218 -3.56 9.57 -4.61
C GLY A 218 -4.42 10.49 -3.73
N THR A 219 -5.75 10.41 -3.84
CA THR A 219 -6.71 11.24 -3.09
C THR A 219 -7.32 10.51 -1.90
N PHE A 220 -7.63 9.22 -2.02
CA PHE A 220 -8.36 8.44 -1.00
C PHE A 220 -7.57 7.24 -0.48
N PHE A 221 -6.30 7.44 -0.13
CA PHE A 221 -5.39 6.44 0.45
C PHE A 221 -6.06 5.18 1.05
N GLU A 222 -5.56 4.00 0.67
CA GLU A 222 -6.12 2.66 1.01
C GLU A 222 -7.50 2.33 0.44
N ILE A 223 -7.90 2.98 -0.65
CA ILE A 223 -9.08 2.62 -1.45
C ILE A 223 -8.87 1.36 -2.31
N ASP A 224 -8.50 0.26 -1.66
CA ASP A 224 -8.18 -1.02 -2.29
C ASP A 224 -9.19 -2.13 -1.98
N ALA A 225 -9.87 -2.07 -0.83
CA ALA A 225 -10.79 -3.10 -0.40
C ALA A 225 -12.22 -2.84 -0.91
N ILE A 226 -12.92 -3.93 -1.27
CA ILE A 226 -14.31 -3.89 -1.77
C ILE A 226 -15.25 -3.04 -0.88
N PRO A 227 -15.23 -3.12 0.46
CA PRO A 227 -16.10 -2.29 1.29
C PRO A 227 -15.86 -0.80 1.10
N ASP A 228 -14.60 -0.37 1.02
CA ASP A 228 -14.23 1.04 0.87
C ASP A 228 -14.64 1.56 -0.52
N ILE A 229 -14.45 0.74 -1.56
CA ILE A 229 -14.90 1.03 -2.94
C ILE A 229 -16.43 1.14 -3.00
N ARG A 230 -17.16 0.26 -2.31
CA ARG A 230 -18.63 0.31 -2.25
C ARG A 230 -19.13 1.62 -1.62
N VAL A 231 -18.49 2.07 -0.54
CA VAL A 231 -18.81 3.36 0.10
C VAL A 231 -18.55 4.52 -0.85
N GLN A 232 -17.41 4.51 -1.56
CA GLN A 232 -17.09 5.53 -2.56
C GLN A 232 -18.13 5.55 -3.69
N CYS A 233 -18.48 4.40 -4.26
CA CYS A 233 -19.52 4.28 -5.29
C CYS A 233 -20.89 4.75 -4.80
N ALA A 234 -21.27 4.44 -3.55
CA ALA A 234 -22.53 4.87 -2.98
C ALA A 234 -22.60 6.41 -2.83
N ARG A 235 -21.51 7.04 -2.39
CA ARG A 235 -21.41 8.51 -2.35
C ARG A 235 -21.50 9.12 -3.75
N LEU A 236 -20.81 8.52 -4.72
CA LEU A 236 -20.81 8.99 -6.10
C LEU A 236 -22.19 8.86 -6.76
N SER A 237 -22.89 7.75 -6.52
CA SER A 237 -24.24 7.53 -7.03
C SER A 237 -25.21 8.64 -6.58
N LYS A 238 -25.16 9.03 -5.29
CA LYS A 238 -25.96 10.16 -4.78
C LYS A 238 -25.63 11.46 -5.51
N GLN A 239 -24.35 11.76 -5.70
CA GLN A 239 -23.92 12.96 -6.42
C GLN A 239 -24.43 12.99 -7.87
N LEU A 240 -24.48 11.85 -8.56
CA LEU A 240 -24.93 11.78 -9.95
C LEU A 240 -26.45 11.90 -10.09
N LEU A 241 -27.20 11.53 -9.05
CA LEU A 241 -28.67 11.54 -9.06
C LEU A 241 -29.29 12.85 -8.54
N GLY A 242 -28.51 13.69 -7.82
CA GLY A 242 -28.99 14.92 -7.19
C GLY A 242 -29.46 14.68 -5.77
#